data_AF-A0A7S1EZG7-F1
#
_entry.id   AF-A0A7S1EZG7-F1
#
_cell.length_a   1.000
_cell.length_b   1.000
_cell.length_c   1.000
_cell.angle_alpha   90.00
_cell.angle_beta   90.00
_cell.angle_gamma   90.00
#
_symmetry.space_group_name_H-M   'P 1'
#
loop_
_entity.id
_entity.type
_entity.pdbx_description
1 polymer ?
#
loop_
_entity_poly.entity_id
_entity_poly.type
_entity_poly.pdbx_seq_one_letter_code
_entity_poly.pdbx_strand_id
1 'polypeptide(L)'
;MSGVYSCMNMRRGCVFEENPREGTPLIQVKAHLPVAESFGFVSALRQQTSGQAFPQCVFDHWENLVGNPMEEGKMQTMILAIRKRKNIKVQMPVLGDYLDKL
;
A
#
# COMPACT_ATOMS: atom_id res chain seq x y z
N MET A 1 6.88 -9.44 -19.15
CA MET A 1 6.53 -8.07 -18.73
C MET A 1 5.05 -7.92 -18.35
N SER A 2 4.09 -8.28 -19.21
CA SER A 2 2.64 -8.13 -18.93
C SER A 2 2.19 -8.61 -17.52
N GLY A 3 2.69 -9.76 -17.05
CA GLY A 3 2.36 -10.27 -15.71
C GLY A 3 2.84 -9.40 -14.53
N VAL A 4 3.95 -8.67 -14.68
CA VAL A 4 4.46 -7.77 -13.63
C VAL A 4 3.54 -6.55 -13.50
N TYR A 5 3.20 -5.90 -14.63
CA TYR A 5 2.29 -4.75 -14.61
C TYR A 5 0.89 -5.12 -14.17
N SER A 6 0.38 -6.28 -14.59
CA SER A 6 -0.92 -6.79 -14.14
C SER A 6 -0.94 -6.92 -12.61
N CYS A 7 0.10 -7.52 -12.03
CA CYS A 7 0.20 -7.71 -10.59
C CYS A 7 0.30 -6.38 -9.84
N MET A 8 1.09 -5.44 -10.36
CA MET A 8 1.24 -4.10 -9.78
C MET A 8 -0.07 -3.30 -9.85
N ASN A 9 -0.74 -3.27 -10.99
CA ASN A 9 -1.98 -2.51 -11.17
C ASN A 9 -3.09 -3.00 -10.24
N MET A 10 -3.23 -4.31 -10.04
CA MET A 10 -4.21 -4.88 -9.09
C MET A 10 -3.96 -4.43 -7.64
N ARG A 11 -2.72 -4.08 -7.30
CA ARG A 11 -2.29 -3.72 -5.94
C ARG A 11 -2.00 -2.24 -5.77
N ARG A 12 -2.45 -1.41 -6.72
CA ARG A 12 -2.20 0.05 -6.72
C ARG A 12 -0.71 0.40 -6.69
N GLY A 13 0.12 -0.48 -7.26
CA GLY A 13 1.55 -0.22 -7.41
C GLY A 13 1.81 0.75 -8.55
N CYS A 14 2.83 1.58 -8.41
CA CYS A 14 3.26 2.54 -9.42
C CYS A 14 4.67 2.22 -9.89
N VAL A 15 4.81 1.76 -11.13
CA VAL A 15 6.11 1.51 -11.76
C VAL A 15 6.70 2.86 -12.19
N PHE A 16 7.94 3.13 -11.81
CA PHE A 16 8.60 4.41 -12.10
C PHE A 16 9.94 4.28 -12.82
N GLU A 17 10.54 3.08 -12.86
CA GLU A 17 11.82 2.86 -13.50
C GLU A 17 11.91 1.45 -14.08
N GLU A 18 12.43 1.35 -15.30
CA GLU A 18 12.65 0.10 -16.01
C GLU A 18 13.99 0.14 -16.72
N ASN A 19 14.94 -0.65 -16.22
CA ASN A 19 16.27 -0.73 -16.80
C ASN A 19 16.55 -2.14 -17.32
N PRO A 20 16.85 -2.30 -18.61
CA PRO A 20 17.40 -3.56 -19.10
C PRO A 20 18.80 -3.76 -18.51
N ARG A 21 19.12 -4.99 -18.11
CA ARG A 21 20.47 -5.33 -17.67
C ARG A 21 21.30 -5.72 -18.89
N GLU A 22 22.22 -4.84 -19.27
CA GLU A 22 23.11 -5.04 -20.41
C GLU A 22 23.78 -6.43 -20.39
N GLY A 23 23.85 -7.07 -21.56
CA GLY A 23 24.42 -8.41 -21.72
C GLY A 23 23.55 -9.57 -21.22
N THR A 24 22.34 -9.31 -20.71
CA THR A 24 21.39 -10.36 -20.29
C THR A 24 19.98 -10.06 -20.80
N PRO A 25 19.09 -11.06 -20.93
CA PRO A 25 17.68 -10.83 -21.25
C PRO A 25 16.85 -10.32 -20.05
N LEU A 26 17.49 -9.95 -18.93
CA LEU A 26 16.82 -9.55 -17.70
C LEU A 26 16.48 -8.05 -17.72
N ILE A 27 15.34 -7.71 -17.14
CA ILE A 27 14.88 -6.33 -16.95
C ILE A 27 14.65 -6.13 -15.46
N GLN A 28 15.20 -5.03 -14.94
CA GLN A 28 14.95 -4.58 -13.57
C GLN A 28 13.83 -3.54 -13.59
N VAL A 29 12.72 -3.87 -12.93
CA VAL A 29 11.57 -2.98 -12.77
C VAL A 29 11.55 -2.50 -11.32
N LYS A 30 11.47 -1.18 -11.10
CA LYS A 30 11.24 -0.59 -9.78
C LYS A 30 9.85 0.04 -9.73
N ALA A 31 9.19 -0.20 -8.61
CA ALA A 31 7.84 0.30 -8.37
C ALA A 31 7.62 0.58 -6.88
N HIS A 32 6.76 1.55 -6.59
CA HIS A 32 6.20 1.72 -5.26
C HIS A 32 5.00 0.79 -5.09
N LEU A 33 4.95 0.08 -3.96
CA LEU A 33 3.87 -0.84 -3.60
C LEU A 33 3.35 -0.44 -2.21
N PRO A 34 2.05 -0.10 -2.06
CA PRO A 34 1.48 0.18 -0.74
C PRO A 34 1.67 -1.01 0.22
N VAL A 35 2.18 -0.75 1.43
CA VAL A 35 2.49 -1.81 2.41
C VAL A 35 1.25 -2.66 2.73
N ALA A 36 0.07 -2.04 2.82
CA ALA A 36 -1.20 -2.75 3.05
C ALA A 36 -1.54 -3.76 1.95
N GLU A 37 -1.05 -3.55 0.73
CA GLU A 37 -1.28 -4.42 -0.43
C GLU A 37 -0.10 -5.37 -0.70
N SER A 38 0.93 -5.37 0.14
CA SER A 38 2.13 -6.19 -0.06
C SER A 38 1.97 -7.64 0.42
N PHE A 39 0.99 -7.90 1.29
CA PHE A 39 0.69 -9.25 1.77
C PHE A 39 0.28 -10.17 0.61
N GLY A 40 0.98 -11.30 0.47
CA GLY A 40 0.77 -12.24 -0.63
C GLY A 40 1.24 -11.73 -1.99
N PHE A 41 1.99 -10.62 -2.07
CA PHE A 41 2.52 -10.10 -3.33
C PHE A 41 3.47 -11.08 -4.00
N VAL A 42 4.40 -11.67 -3.24
CA VAL A 42 5.43 -12.59 -3.77
C VAL A 42 4.80 -13.80 -4.47
N SER A 43 3.79 -14.42 -3.86
CA SER A 43 3.10 -15.57 -4.43
C SER A 43 2.30 -15.18 -5.67
N ALA A 44 1.57 -14.07 -5.62
CA ALA A 44 0.79 -13.55 -6.75
C ALA A 44 1.68 -13.20 -7.95
N LEU A 45 2.82 -12.53 -7.71
CA LEU A 45 3.76 -12.17 -8.76
C LEU A 45 4.36 -13.41 -9.43
N ARG A 46 4.77 -14.41 -8.64
CA ARG A 46 5.27 -15.68 -9.18
C ARG A 46 4.22 -16.39 -10.02
N GLN A 47 2.97 -16.44 -9.57
CA GLN A 47 1.88 -17.06 -10.33
C GLN A 47 1.64 -16.35 -11.66
N GLN A 48 1.59 -15.01 -11.67
CA GLN A 48 1.33 -14.23 -12.88
C GLN A 48 2.52 -14.17 -13.87
N THR A 49 3.71 -14.55 -13.41
CA THR A 49 4.94 -14.54 -14.22
C THR A 49 5.49 -15.94 -14.48
N SER A 50 4.74 -17.00 -14.14
CA SER A 50 5.19 -18.39 -14.22
C SER A 50 6.55 -18.63 -13.54
N GLY A 51 6.79 -17.94 -12.43
CA GLY A 51 8.02 -18.02 -11.64
C GLY A 51 9.22 -17.26 -12.20
N GLN A 52 9.07 -16.50 -13.29
CA GLN A 52 10.19 -15.79 -13.94
C GLN A 52 10.58 -14.49 -13.24
N ALA A 53 9.67 -13.90 -12.43
CA ALA A 53 9.97 -12.67 -11.68
C ALA A 53 10.40 -12.98 -10.25
N PHE A 54 11.45 -12.27 -9.82
CA PHE A 54 12.03 -12.36 -8.48
C PHE A 54 11.85 -11.00 -7.77
N PRO A 55 10.87 -10.88 -6.86
CA PRO A 55 10.65 -9.63 -6.15
C PRO A 55 11.68 -9.42 -5.04
N GLN A 56 12.17 -8.20 -4.92
CA GLN A 56 12.88 -7.70 -3.74
C GLN A 56 12.14 -6.45 -3.26
N CYS A 57 11.68 -6.46 -2.01
CA CYS A 57 10.95 -5.33 -1.42
C CYS A 57 11.75 -4.76 -0.27
N VAL A 58 11.89 -3.44 -0.26
CA VAL A 58 12.47 -2.66 0.85
C VAL A 58 11.52 -1.53 1.18
N PHE A 59 11.56 -1.05 2.43
CA PHE A 59 10.85 0.16 2.79
C PHE A 59 11.47 1.36 2.06
N ASP A 60 10.63 2.24 1.53
CA ASP A 60 11.05 3.41 0.75
C ASP A 60 10.66 4.72 1.46
N HIS A 61 9.36 4.99 1.61
CA HIS A 61 8.86 6.21 2.25
C HIS A 61 7.47 6.04 2.90
N TRP A 62 7.03 7.10 3.58
CA TRP A 62 5.66 7.27 4.03
C TRP A 62 4.91 8.16 3.05
N GLU A 63 3.74 7.71 2.60
CA GLU A 63 2.86 8.47 1.70
C GLU A 63 1.56 8.81 2.43
N ASN A 64 1.11 10.06 2.30
CA ASN A 64 -0.18 10.48 2.85
C ASN A 64 -1.32 9.85 2.06
N LEU A 65 -2.26 9.23 2.78
CA LEU A 65 -3.49 8.77 2.17
C LEU A 65 -4.38 9.96 1.81
N VAL A 66 -5.02 9.90 0.64
CA VAL A 66 -5.99 10.91 0.21
C VAL A 66 -7.28 10.77 1.01
N GLY A 67 -7.76 11.87 1.58
CA GLY A 67 -9.04 11.96 2.28
C GLY A 67 -8.96 12.64 3.64
N ASN A 68 -10.12 12.89 4.24
CA ASN A 68 -10.27 13.45 5.58
C ASN A 68 -10.68 12.34 6.56
N PRO A 69 -9.96 12.12 7.67
CA PRO A 69 -10.31 11.09 8.66
C PRO A 69 -11.60 11.38 9.43
N MET A 70 -12.08 12.63 9.42
CA MET A 70 -13.31 13.05 10.11
C MET A 70 -14.57 12.87 9.26
N GLU A 71 -14.41 12.67 7.95
CA GLU A 71 -15.51 12.45 7.01
C GLU A 71 -15.71 10.96 6.74
N GLU A 72 -16.93 10.57 6.36
CA GLU A 72 -17.21 9.19 5.99
C GLU A 72 -16.40 8.79 4.75
N GLY A 73 -15.60 7.73 4.88
CA GLY A 73 -14.75 7.26 3.78
C GLY A 73 -13.79 6.15 4.18
N LYS A 74 -13.00 5.68 3.21
CA LYS A 74 -12.05 4.56 3.42
C LYS A 74 -11.04 4.84 4.54
N MET A 75 -10.55 6.08 4.64
CA MET A 75 -9.62 6.50 5.69
C MET A 75 -10.26 6.38 7.09
N GLN A 76 -11.47 6.91 7.26
CA GLN A 76 -12.19 6.82 8.52
C GLN A 76 -12.48 5.36 8.90
N THR A 77 -12.99 4.55 7.98
CA THR A 77 -13.27 3.12 8.23
C THR A 77 -12.03 2.37 8.73
N MET A 78 -10.86 2.62 8.13
CA MET A 78 -9.60 2.04 8.58
C MET A 78 -9.23 2.47 10.01
N ILE A 79 -9.36 3.76 10.31
CA ILE A 79 -9.06 4.30 11.65
C ILE A 79 -10.01 3.72 12.69
N LEU A 80 -11.32 3.69 12.43
CA LEU A 80 -12.33 3.13 13.33
C LEU A 80 -12.06 1.63 13.61
N ALA A 81 -11.68 0.86 12.60
CA ALA A 81 -11.30 -0.54 12.78
C ALA A 81 -10.07 -0.70 13.70
N ILE A 82 -9.06 0.16 13.55
CA ILE A 82 -7.87 0.16 14.42
C ILE A 82 -8.25 0.55 15.86
N ARG A 83 -9.10 1.57 16.04
CA ARG A 83 -9.60 2.01 17.35
C ARG A 83 -10.34 0.89 18.07
N LYS A 84 -11.25 0.21 17.36
CA LYS A 84 -11.96 -0.97 17.87
C LYS A 84 -10.98 -2.08 18.28
N ARG A 85 -9.99 -2.40 17.45
CA ARG A 85 -8.96 -3.41 17.75
C ARG A 85 -8.11 -3.04 18.96
N LYS A 86 -7.83 -1.75 19.17
CA LYS A 86 -7.04 -1.24 20.29
C LYS A 86 -7.85 -1.01 21.57
N ASN A 87 -9.15 -1.35 21.57
CA ASN A 87 -10.06 -1.17 22.70
C ASN A 87 -10.13 0.28 23.22
N ILE A 88 -10.17 1.24 22.29
CA ILE A 88 -10.39 2.66 22.61
C ILE A 88 -11.74 3.12 22.04
N LYS A 89 -12.24 4.27 22.53
CA LYS A 89 -13.53 4.86 22.11
C LYS A 89 -13.62 4.87 20.58
N VAL A 90 -14.55 4.10 20.02
CA VAL A 90 -14.60 3.83 18.58
C VAL A 90 -14.84 5.12 17.80
N GLN A 91 -15.77 5.95 18.25
CA GLN A 91 -16.07 7.22 17.60
C GLN A 91 -14.83 8.13 17.49
N MET A 92 -14.80 8.93 16.43
CA MET A 92 -13.79 9.96 16.29
C MET A 92 -13.94 10.98 17.44
N PRO A 93 -12.83 11.40 18.06
CA PRO A 93 -12.86 12.45 19.07
C PRO A 93 -13.40 13.74 18.47
N VAL A 94 -14.26 14.43 19.20
CA VAL A 94 -14.77 15.75 18.81
C VAL A 94 -14.00 16.83 19.55
N LEU A 95 -13.96 18.06 19.01
CA LEU A 95 -13.23 19.17 19.65
C LEU A 95 -13.66 19.39 21.11
N GLY A 96 -14.95 19.18 21.42
CA GLY A 96 -15.49 19.29 22.77
C GLY A 96 -14.94 18.28 23.78
N ASP A 97 -14.33 17.17 23.34
CA ASP A 97 -13.66 16.22 24.23
C ASP A 97 -12.34 16.80 24.81
N TYR A 98 -11.79 17.86 24.20
CA TYR A 98 -10.49 18.44 24.58
C TYR A 98 -10.54 19.90 25.01
N LEU A 99 -11.65 20.59 24.76
CA LEU A 99 -11.80 22.01 25.05
C LEU A 99 -12.45 22.19 26.43
N ASP A 100 -11.66 22.64 27.40
CA ASP A 100 -12.17 23.08 28.70
C ASP A 100 -12.72 24.51 28.58
N LYS A 101 -13.98 24.69 28.99
CA LYS A 101 -14.62 26.01 28.95
C LYS A 101 -14.43 26.66 30.31
N LEU A 102 -13.63 27.74 30.34
CA LEU A 102 -13.52 28.67 31.47
C LEU A 102 -14.89 29.28 31.83
#